data_AF-A0AB94IAF8-F1
#
_entry.id   AF-A0AB94IAF8-F1
#
_cell.length_a   1.000
_cell.length_b   1.000
_cell.length_c   1.000
_cell.angle_alpha   90.00
_cell.angle_beta   90.00
_cell.angle_gamma   90.00
#
_symmetry.space_group_name_H-M   'P 1'
#
loop_
_entity.id
_entity.type
_entity.pdbx_description
1 polymer ?
#
loop_
_entity_poly.entity_id
_entity_poly.type
_entity_poly.pdbx_seq_one_letter_code
_entity_poly.pdbx_strand_id
1 'polypeptide(L)'
;MLYYYSILHCKDLYDEDGKDEWITMSFDTFMRKYRHQLVDSAGNPLVEPIVFKNQEMRNYLWEQFADLKYPYFAYRKSWWYSPCGYDTKGIRLPCPDDKLEKSIEYLNYALEGGYHCYEQWIARMLFQQGDHYKDEKYKQLSKLTEYRQSLTLEELKLSIDYAQLMAEHSSIIGILRVTEAYLYGIGREPDPIKAYAWSLLSDYAKQTIEDNDNNLAWYAHRLPPVWEYNKQIQTGLEKRLNPTQKQAAQEYLSALKTTIVTWDYNEWRNEIDDFHPRP
;
A
#
# COMPACT_ATOMS: atom_id res chain seq x y z
N MET A 1 -9.43 -11.59 -14.10
CA MET A 1 -9.06 -12.33 -15.34
C MET A 1 -7.54 -12.28 -15.47
N LEU A 2 -6.84 -13.42 -15.41
CA LEU A 2 -5.37 -13.47 -15.55
C LEU A 2 -5.01 -13.37 -17.03
N TYR A 3 -4.40 -12.25 -17.43
CA TYR A 3 -3.80 -12.17 -18.76
C TYR A 3 -2.59 -13.11 -18.82
N TYR A 4 -2.31 -13.71 -19.98
CA TYR A 4 -1.09 -14.53 -20.18
C TYR A 4 0.18 -13.81 -19.70
N TYR A 5 0.20 -12.49 -19.86
CA TYR A 5 1.25 -11.61 -19.37
C TYR A 5 1.37 -11.56 -17.84
N SER A 6 0.24 -11.56 -17.11
CA SER A 6 0.23 -11.62 -15.65
C SER A 6 0.86 -12.93 -15.16
N ILE A 7 0.64 -14.04 -15.89
CA ILE A 7 1.28 -15.33 -15.61
C ILE A 7 2.79 -15.22 -15.79
N LEU A 8 3.28 -14.62 -16.90
CA LEU A 8 4.72 -14.44 -17.14
C LEU A 8 5.44 -13.60 -16.07
N HIS A 9 4.76 -12.62 -15.47
CA HIS A 9 5.30 -11.81 -14.37
C HIS A 9 5.16 -12.44 -12.98
N CYS A 10 4.46 -13.58 -12.86
CA CYS A 10 4.48 -14.36 -11.64
C CYS A 10 5.83 -15.05 -11.41
N LYS A 11 6.77 -15.03 -12.39
CA LYS A 11 8.11 -15.61 -12.22
C LYS A 11 8.80 -15.10 -10.96
N ASP A 12 8.80 -13.79 -10.74
CA ASP A 12 9.47 -13.19 -9.58
C ASP A 12 8.74 -13.54 -8.26
N LEU A 13 7.41 -13.66 -8.30
CA LEU A 13 6.58 -14.11 -7.16
C LEU A 13 6.70 -15.61 -6.87
N TYR A 14 7.02 -16.41 -7.88
CA TYR A 14 7.05 -17.88 -7.81
C TYR A 14 8.46 -18.43 -7.58
N ASP A 15 9.50 -17.68 -8.01
CA ASP A 15 10.90 -18.06 -7.90
C ASP A 15 11.70 -17.22 -6.87
N GLU A 16 11.32 -15.97 -6.52
CA GLU A 16 12.16 -15.09 -5.66
C GLU A 16 11.57 -14.75 -4.28
N ASP A 17 10.26 -14.52 -4.11
CA ASP A 17 9.65 -14.17 -2.82
C ASP A 17 8.64 -15.22 -2.33
N GLY A 18 9.12 -16.13 -1.48
CA GLY A 18 8.29 -17.15 -0.83
C GLY A 18 8.52 -18.54 -1.39
N LYS A 19 9.60 -19.20 -0.96
CA LYS A 19 9.57 -20.66 -0.85
C LYS A 19 8.58 -21.02 0.26
N ASP A 20 7.30 -20.92 -0.05
CA ASP A 20 6.30 -21.66 0.69
C ASP A 20 6.65 -23.15 0.52
N GLU A 21 6.64 -23.94 1.60
CA GLU A 21 7.08 -25.35 1.60
C GLU A 21 6.28 -26.23 0.60
N TRP A 22 5.19 -25.69 0.05
CA TRP A 22 4.29 -26.32 -0.90
C TRP A 22 4.64 -26.07 -2.39
N ILE A 23 5.53 -25.12 -2.71
CA ILE A 23 5.95 -24.85 -4.09
C ILE A 23 7.03 -25.85 -4.53
N THR A 24 6.60 -26.93 -5.19
CA THR A 24 7.45 -28.08 -5.54
C THR A 24 8.13 -27.99 -6.91
N MET A 25 7.93 -26.91 -7.67
CA MET A 25 8.54 -26.71 -8.99
C MET A 25 8.79 -25.24 -9.27
N SER A 26 9.76 -24.90 -10.13
CA SER A 26 10.03 -23.52 -10.56
C SER A 26 9.02 -23.02 -11.60
N PHE A 27 8.90 -21.70 -11.77
CA PHE A 27 7.94 -21.10 -12.70
C PHE A 27 8.17 -21.58 -14.14
N ASP A 28 9.44 -21.63 -14.55
CA ASP A 28 9.83 -22.16 -15.86
C ASP A 28 9.41 -23.64 -16.03
N THR A 29 9.47 -24.43 -14.96
CA THR A 29 9.02 -25.84 -14.96
C THR A 29 7.50 -25.95 -15.03
N PHE A 30 6.79 -25.12 -14.27
CA PHE A 30 5.33 -25.02 -14.31
C PHE A 30 4.84 -24.66 -15.71
N MET A 31 5.41 -23.62 -16.31
CA MET A 31 5.06 -23.18 -17.66
C MET A 31 5.39 -24.26 -18.70
N ARG A 32 6.52 -24.95 -18.61
CA ARG A 32 6.81 -26.08 -19.51
C ARG A 32 5.78 -27.20 -19.40
N LYS A 33 5.33 -27.51 -18.19
CA LYS A 33 4.44 -28.65 -17.92
C LYS A 33 2.98 -28.34 -18.22
N TYR A 34 2.49 -27.16 -17.86
CA TYR A 34 1.05 -26.86 -17.85
C TYR A 34 0.62 -25.78 -18.83
N ARG A 35 1.52 -25.17 -19.62
CA ARG A 35 1.15 -24.10 -20.57
C ARG A 35 0.02 -24.48 -21.53
N HIS A 36 -0.04 -25.74 -21.95
CA HIS A 36 -1.09 -26.23 -22.85
C HIS A 36 -2.48 -26.35 -22.17
N GLN A 37 -2.52 -26.27 -20.84
CA GLN A 37 -3.75 -26.34 -20.01
C GLN A 37 -4.22 -24.95 -19.57
N LEU A 38 -3.41 -23.91 -19.82
CA LEU A 38 -3.77 -22.53 -19.53
C LEU A 38 -4.74 -22.04 -20.62
N VAL A 39 -5.99 -21.83 -20.25
CA VAL A 39 -7.07 -21.41 -21.15
C VAL A 39 -7.68 -20.09 -20.72
N ASP A 40 -8.24 -19.34 -21.66
CA ASP A 40 -9.04 -18.15 -21.39
C ASP A 40 -10.41 -18.51 -20.80
N SER A 41 -11.22 -17.50 -20.46
CA SER A 41 -12.58 -17.68 -19.93
C SER A 41 -13.55 -18.40 -20.88
N ALA A 42 -13.18 -18.54 -22.15
CA ALA A 42 -13.94 -19.26 -23.17
C ALA A 42 -13.37 -20.66 -23.45
N GLY A 43 -12.33 -21.09 -22.73
CA GLY A 43 -11.69 -22.39 -22.88
C GLY A 43 -10.66 -22.46 -24.02
N ASN A 44 -10.30 -21.35 -24.66
CA ASN A 44 -9.28 -21.34 -25.71
C ASN A 44 -7.88 -21.32 -25.09
N PRO A 45 -6.88 -21.99 -25.68
CA PRO A 45 -5.50 -21.91 -25.22
C PRO A 45 -5.01 -20.46 -25.16
N LEU A 46 -4.42 -20.06 -24.04
CA LEU A 46 -3.77 -18.76 -23.91
C LEU A 46 -2.51 -18.73 -24.78
N VAL A 47 -2.58 -18.03 -25.92
CA VAL A 47 -1.45 -17.83 -26.83
C VAL A 47 -0.81 -16.49 -26.54
N GLU A 48 0.52 -16.49 -26.34
CA GLU A 48 1.29 -15.26 -26.25
C GLU A 48 1.23 -14.49 -27.58
N PRO A 49 0.66 -13.27 -27.61
CA PRO A 49 0.68 -12.47 -28.81
C PRO A 49 2.12 -12.22 -29.26
N ILE A 50 2.41 -12.40 -30.55
CA ILE A 50 3.76 -12.28 -31.12
C ILE A 50 4.40 -10.92 -30.80
N VAL A 51 3.58 -9.88 -30.69
CA VAL A 51 4.00 -8.52 -30.33
C VAL A 51 4.69 -8.42 -28.96
N PHE A 52 4.42 -9.35 -28.04
CA PHE A 52 5.08 -9.37 -26.73
C PHE A 52 6.39 -10.18 -26.71
N LYS A 53 6.70 -10.92 -27.78
CA LYS A 53 7.98 -11.62 -27.95
C LYS A 53 9.12 -10.68 -28.32
N ASN A 54 8.81 -9.53 -28.92
CA ASN A 54 9.77 -8.47 -29.18
C ASN A 54 9.82 -7.52 -27.98
N GLN A 55 11.01 -7.32 -27.41
CA GLN A 55 11.22 -6.48 -26.23
C GLN A 55 10.81 -5.02 -26.44
N GLU A 56 11.15 -4.43 -27.59
CA GLU A 56 10.85 -3.03 -27.89
C GLU A 56 9.34 -2.83 -28.08
N MET A 57 8.69 -3.73 -28.83
CA MET A 57 7.24 -3.70 -28.98
C MET A 57 6.51 -3.92 -27.66
N ARG A 58 7.03 -4.80 -26.80
CA ARG A 58 6.50 -5.02 -25.45
C ARG A 58 6.58 -3.75 -24.60
N ASN A 59 7.72 -3.07 -24.59
CA ASN A 59 7.89 -1.82 -23.84
C ASN A 59 6.98 -0.72 -24.39
N TYR A 60 6.90 -0.58 -25.71
CA TYR A 60 6.01 0.37 -26.37
C TYR A 60 4.54 0.13 -26.01
N LEU A 61 4.06 -1.10 -26.16
CA LEU A 61 2.67 -1.45 -25.83
C LEU A 61 2.38 -1.24 -24.34
N TRP A 62 3.34 -1.52 -23.46
CA TRP A 62 3.21 -1.26 -22.03
C TRP A 62 2.98 0.22 -21.73
N GLU A 63 3.79 1.09 -22.35
CA GLU A 63 3.64 2.53 -22.22
C GLU A 63 2.28 3.00 -22.73
N GLN A 64 1.87 2.51 -23.91
CA GLN A 64 0.59 2.85 -24.53
C GLN A 64 -0.59 2.42 -23.66
N PHE A 65 -0.59 1.21 -23.11
CA PHE A 65 -1.69 0.75 -22.25
C PHE A 65 -1.80 1.57 -20.97
N ALA A 66 -0.67 1.96 -20.37
CA ALA A 66 -0.71 2.84 -19.20
C ALA A 66 -1.24 4.25 -19.55
N ASP A 67 -0.88 4.79 -20.72
CA ASP A 67 -1.38 6.10 -21.20
C ASP A 67 -2.87 6.04 -21.58
N LEU A 68 -3.33 4.89 -22.05
CA LEU A 68 -4.75 4.55 -22.24
C LEU A 68 -5.46 4.19 -20.92
N LYS A 69 -4.82 4.42 -19.78
CA LYS A 69 -5.39 4.23 -18.42
C LYS A 69 -5.79 2.80 -18.10
N TYR A 70 -5.20 1.80 -18.74
CA TYR A 70 -5.43 0.41 -18.34
C TYR A 70 -4.86 0.19 -16.92
N PRO A 71 -5.68 -0.21 -15.93
CA PRO A 71 -5.34 -0.01 -14.51
C PRO A 71 -4.07 -0.72 -14.06
N TYR A 72 -3.88 -1.98 -14.49
CA TYR A 72 -2.68 -2.75 -14.21
C TYR A 72 -1.41 -2.07 -14.74
N PHE A 73 -1.45 -1.59 -15.99
CA PHE A 73 -0.30 -0.96 -16.63
C PHE A 73 0.00 0.40 -16.03
N ALA A 74 -1.04 1.18 -15.70
CA ALA A 74 -0.90 2.43 -14.98
C ALA A 74 -0.28 2.21 -13.58
N TYR A 75 -0.81 1.27 -12.79
CA TYR A 75 -0.25 0.90 -11.49
C TYR A 75 1.24 0.58 -11.61
N ARG A 76 1.64 -0.24 -12.59
CA ARG A 76 3.05 -0.58 -12.80
C ARG A 76 3.89 0.61 -13.29
N LYS A 77 3.37 1.44 -14.19
CA LYS A 77 4.07 2.62 -14.73
C LYS A 77 4.32 3.68 -13.66
N SER A 78 3.47 3.76 -12.63
CA SER A 78 3.69 4.66 -11.50
C SER A 78 5.07 4.47 -10.84
N TRP A 79 5.54 3.23 -10.73
CA TRP A 79 6.81 2.86 -10.11
C TRP A 79 8.04 3.33 -10.88
N TRP A 80 7.90 3.67 -12.17
CA TRP A 80 9.00 4.20 -12.96
C TRP A 80 9.37 5.63 -12.58
N TYR A 81 8.42 6.37 -12.00
CA TYR A 81 8.62 7.76 -11.62
C TYR A 81 9.01 7.91 -10.15
N SER A 82 8.36 7.14 -9.26
CA SER A 82 8.61 7.17 -7.83
C SER A 82 8.35 5.79 -7.25
N PRO A 83 9.18 5.34 -6.28
CA PRO A 83 10.25 6.07 -5.58
C PRO A 83 11.58 6.18 -6.34
N CYS A 84 12.44 7.14 -5.96
CA CYS A 84 13.66 7.51 -6.70
C CYS A 84 14.94 6.74 -6.31
N GLY A 85 14.77 5.56 -5.72
CA GLY A 85 15.87 4.69 -5.31
C GLY A 85 16.56 5.12 -4.02
N TYR A 86 17.79 4.63 -3.84
CA TYR A 86 18.57 4.78 -2.61
C TYR A 86 19.97 5.32 -2.88
N ASP A 87 20.56 5.97 -1.88
CA ASP A 87 21.97 6.32 -1.86
C ASP A 87 22.85 5.11 -1.51
N THR A 88 24.17 5.30 -1.49
CA THR A 88 25.14 4.24 -1.19
C THR A 88 25.07 3.69 0.23
N LYS A 89 24.31 4.33 1.13
CA LYS A 89 24.08 3.90 2.51
C LYS A 89 22.72 3.21 2.66
N GLY A 90 21.96 3.04 1.58
CA GLY A 90 20.62 2.48 1.59
C GLY A 90 19.56 3.47 2.10
N ILE A 91 19.86 4.77 2.13
CA ILE A 91 18.89 5.82 2.48
C ILE A 91 18.16 6.25 1.23
N ARG A 92 16.84 6.38 1.32
CA ARG A 92 15.97 6.69 0.19
C ARG A 92 16.20 8.12 -0.27
N LEU A 93 16.41 8.27 -1.57
CA LEU A 93 16.62 9.57 -2.19
C LEU A 93 15.29 10.34 -2.28
N PRO A 94 15.27 11.65 -2.03
CA PRO A 94 14.10 12.47 -2.30
C PRO A 94 13.81 12.46 -3.81
N CYS A 95 12.54 12.32 -4.16
CA CYS A 95 12.05 12.50 -5.51
C CYS A 95 11.74 13.97 -5.80
N PRO A 96 12.09 14.49 -6.98
CA PRO A 96 11.52 15.72 -7.50
C PRO A 96 9.98 15.69 -7.57
N ASP A 97 9.34 16.85 -7.38
CA ASP A 97 7.87 16.96 -7.36
C ASP A 97 7.21 16.52 -8.67
N ASP A 98 7.81 16.83 -9.83
CA ASP A 98 7.32 16.41 -11.15
C ASP A 98 7.25 14.88 -11.30
N LYS A 99 8.22 14.16 -10.70
CA LYS A 99 8.20 12.70 -10.67
C LYS A 99 7.13 12.16 -9.73
N LEU A 100 6.94 12.77 -8.57
CA LEU A 100 5.89 12.38 -7.63
C LEU A 100 4.51 12.58 -8.27
N GLU A 101 4.26 13.75 -8.83
CA GLU A 101 3.02 14.10 -9.55
C GLU A 101 2.73 13.12 -10.68
N LYS A 102 3.74 12.80 -11.50
CA LYS A 102 3.56 11.82 -12.58
C LYS A 102 3.26 10.42 -12.07
N SER A 103 3.88 10.02 -10.96
CA SER A 103 3.58 8.74 -10.30
C SER A 103 2.15 8.70 -9.77
N ILE A 104 1.70 9.79 -9.12
CA ILE A 104 0.35 9.96 -8.59
C ILE A 104 -0.70 9.94 -9.72
N GLU A 105 -0.41 10.54 -10.86
CA GLU A 105 -1.29 10.51 -12.05
C GLU A 105 -1.63 9.07 -12.47
N TYR A 106 -0.63 8.20 -12.62
CA TYR A 106 -0.88 6.80 -12.98
C TYR A 106 -1.50 5.98 -11.85
N LEU A 107 -1.22 6.31 -10.59
CA LEU A 107 -1.94 5.69 -9.47
C LEU A 107 -3.41 6.09 -9.48
N ASN A 108 -3.76 7.33 -9.84
CA ASN A 108 -5.15 7.73 -10.02
C ASN A 108 -5.83 6.91 -11.12
N TYR A 109 -5.17 6.65 -12.26
CA TYR A 109 -5.73 5.77 -13.30
C TYR A 109 -5.94 4.34 -12.79
N ALA A 110 -5.05 3.83 -11.92
CA ALA A 110 -5.22 2.52 -11.31
C ALA A 110 -6.41 2.50 -10.32
N LEU A 111 -6.50 3.51 -9.44
CA LEU A 111 -7.62 3.68 -8.50
C LEU A 111 -8.96 3.81 -9.24
N GLU A 112 -9.03 4.61 -10.32
CA GLU A 112 -10.22 4.74 -11.19
C GLU A 112 -10.63 3.40 -11.82
N GLY A 113 -9.68 2.47 -11.95
CA GLY A 113 -9.86 1.12 -12.44
C GLY A 113 -10.01 0.06 -11.34
N GLY A 114 -10.37 0.47 -10.13
CA GLY A 114 -10.70 -0.43 -9.03
C GLY A 114 -9.52 -1.00 -8.25
N TYR A 115 -8.27 -0.59 -8.53
CA TYR A 115 -7.13 -1.04 -7.72
C TYR A 115 -7.12 -0.37 -6.35
N HIS A 116 -6.73 -1.09 -5.30
CA HIS A 116 -6.57 -0.55 -3.94
C HIS A 116 -5.13 -0.10 -3.63
N CYS A 117 -4.48 0.65 -4.54
CA CYS A 117 -3.10 1.13 -4.38
C CYS A 117 -2.97 2.40 -3.50
N TYR A 118 -3.81 2.54 -2.49
CA TYR A 118 -3.89 3.72 -1.62
C TYR A 118 -2.59 3.98 -0.88
N GLU A 119 -1.93 2.94 -0.38
CA GLU A 119 -0.66 3.09 0.36
C GLU A 119 0.43 3.72 -0.49
N GLN A 120 0.59 3.23 -1.71
CA GLN A 120 1.53 3.78 -2.69
C GLN A 120 1.20 5.24 -2.98
N TRP A 121 -0.08 5.55 -3.13
CA TRP A 121 -0.58 6.88 -3.42
C TRP A 121 -0.29 7.84 -2.26
N ILE A 122 -0.67 7.49 -1.03
CA ILE A 122 -0.46 8.37 0.14
C ILE A 122 1.03 8.55 0.43
N ALA A 123 1.88 7.55 0.16
CA ALA A 123 3.32 7.69 0.33
C ALA A 123 3.93 8.72 -0.63
N ARG A 124 3.48 8.72 -1.89
CA ARG A 124 3.92 9.68 -2.93
C ARG A 124 3.34 11.07 -2.73
N MET A 125 2.11 11.15 -2.22
CA MET A 125 1.49 12.41 -1.86
C MET A 125 2.18 13.02 -0.65
N LEU A 126 2.33 12.28 0.44
CA LEU A 126 2.77 12.82 1.73
C LEU A 126 4.28 13.04 1.83
N PHE A 127 5.13 12.19 1.23
CA PHE A 127 6.58 12.20 1.52
C PHE A 127 7.44 12.47 0.29
N GLN A 128 8.47 13.29 0.45
CA GLN A 128 9.37 13.65 -0.67
C GLN A 128 10.10 12.41 -1.21
N GLN A 129 10.35 11.41 -0.39
CA GLN A 129 10.96 10.14 -0.77
C GLN A 129 10.00 9.21 -1.55
N GLY A 130 8.71 9.55 -1.60
CA GLY A 130 7.68 8.74 -2.22
C GLY A 130 7.40 7.40 -1.52
N ASP A 131 7.80 7.27 -0.25
CA ASP A 131 7.69 6.05 0.54
C ASP A 131 7.48 6.35 2.03
N HIS A 132 6.85 5.42 2.73
CA HIS A 132 6.66 5.47 4.18
C HIS A 132 7.95 5.21 4.96
N TYR A 133 8.98 4.66 4.32
CA TYR A 133 10.27 4.36 4.92
C TYR A 133 11.41 5.14 4.28
N LYS A 134 12.37 5.56 5.11
CA LYS A 134 13.55 6.33 4.70
C LYS A 134 14.74 5.47 4.31
N ASP A 135 14.68 4.15 4.52
CA ASP A 135 15.78 3.25 4.20
C ASP A 135 15.30 1.93 3.59
N GLU A 136 16.19 1.27 2.85
CA GLU A 136 15.92 0.03 2.13
C GLU A 136 15.60 -1.16 3.05
N LYS A 137 16.01 -1.08 4.32
CA LYS A 137 15.80 -2.13 5.33
C LYS A 137 14.54 -1.88 6.14
N TYR A 138 13.77 -0.85 5.77
CA TYR A 138 12.50 -0.48 6.40
C TYR A 138 12.64 -0.20 7.90
N LYS A 139 13.80 0.31 8.37
CA LYS A 139 14.07 0.52 9.81
C LYS A 139 13.65 1.90 10.29
N GLN A 140 13.58 2.88 9.41
CA GLN A 140 13.30 4.28 9.69
C GLN A 140 12.06 4.71 8.94
N LEU A 141 11.07 5.20 9.68
CA LEU A 141 9.83 5.72 9.11
C LEU A 141 9.97 7.19 8.71
N SER A 142 9.33 7.54 7.59
CA SER A 142 8.91 8.90 7.31
C SER A 142 7.79 9.25 8.28
N LYS A 143 7.97 10.33 9.05
CA LYS A 143 6.97 10.81 10.02
C LYS A 143 6.06 11.83 9.34
N LEU A 144 4.77 11.85 9.66
CA LEU A 144 3.83 12.77 9.02
C LEU A 144 4.22 14.25 9.23
N THR A 145 4.93 14.58 10.31
CA THR A 145 5.50 15.93 10.52
C THR A 145 6.53 16.35 9.47
N GLU A 146 7.00 15.42 8.65
CA GLU A 146 7.99 15.61 7.57
C GLU A 146 7.33 15.60 6.19
N TYR A 147 6.01 15.87 6.14
CA TYR A 147 5.25 15.87 4.89
C TYR A 147 5.78 16.91 3.88
N ARG A 148 5.48 16.68 2.61
CA ARG A 148 5.81 17.57 1.49
C ARG A 148 5.16 18.94 1.69
N GLN A 149 5.98 19.98 1.80
CA GLN A 149 5.49 21.34 2.09
C GLN A 149 4.78 22.01 0.90
N SER A 150 4.85 21.40 -0.29
CA SER A 150 4.12 21.86 -1.48
C SER A 150 2.62 21.49 -1.47
N LEU A 151 2.17 20.65 -0.54
CA LEU A 151 0.77 20.20 -0.47
C LEU A 151 -0.17 21.30 0.04
N THR A 152 -1.33 21.38 -0.61
CA THR A 152 -2.49 22.13 -0.13
C THR A 152 -3.16 21.44 1.06
N LEU A 153 -4.00 22.17 1.78
CA LEU A 153 -4.78 21.61 2.89
C LEU A 153 -5.75 20.52 2.39
N GLU A 154 -6.32 20.70 1.20
CA GLU A 154 -7.23 19.76 0.56
C GLU A 154 -6.51 18.44 0.22
N GLU A 155 -5.29 18.51 -0.31
CA GLU A 155 -4.48 17.33 -0.61
C GLU A 155 -4.06 16.58 0.66
N LEU A 156 -3.74 17.31 1.74
CA LEU A 156 -3.49 16.71 3.04
C LEU A 156 -4.73 15.99 3.57
N LYS A 157 -5.90 16.64 3.53
CA LYS A 157 -7.18 16.03 3.95
C LYS A 157 -7.46 14.76 3.15
N LEU A 158 -7.38 14.81 1.83
CA LEU A 158 -7.59 13.65 0.96
C LEU A 158 -6.62 12.51 1.27
N SER A 159 -5.35 12.82 1.51
CA SER A 159 -4.35 11.81 1.89
C SER A 159 -4.67 11.14 3.22
N ILE A 160 -5.19 11.90 4.20
CA ILE A 160 -5.62 11.34 5.48
C ILE A 160 -6.95 10.58 5.35
N ASP A 161 -7.85 10.99 4.47
CA ASP A 161 -9.08 10.23 4.18
C ASP A 161 -8.74 8.85 3.58
N TYR A 162 -7.81 8.76 2.64
CA TYR A 162 -7.32 7.47 2.14
C TYR A 162 -6.55 6.66 3.18
N ALA A 163 -5.77 7.31 4.04
CA ALA A 163 -5.15 6.61 5.17
C ALA A 163 -6.19 6.03 6.14
N GLN A 164 -7.31 6.73 6.35
CA GLN A 164 -8.41 6.24 7.16
C GLN A 164 -9.15 5.09 6.49
N LEU A 165 -9.41 5.16 5.17
CA LEU A 165 -9.94 4.04 4.40
C LEU A 165 -9.06 2.79 4.58
N MET A 166 -7.73 2.94 4.40
CA MET A 166 -6.80 1.84 4.65
C MET A 166 -6.90 1.31 6.10
N ALA A 167 -7.05 2.21 7.08
CA ALA A 167 -7.16 1.85 8.49
C ALA A 167 -8.47 1.10 8.82
N GLU A 168 -9.57 1.45 8.17
CA GLU A 168 -10.87 0.75 8.24
C GLU A 168 -10.76 -0.67 7.64
N HIS A 169 -9.77 -0.92 6.79
CA HIS A 169 -9.39 -2.25 6.31
C HIS A 169 -8.16 -2.81 7.04
N SER A 170 -7.93 -2.39 8.30
CA SER A 170 -6.88 -2.86 9.21
C SER A 170 -5.42 -2.55 8.84
N SER A 171 -5.16 -1.65 7.90
CA SER A 171 -3.79 -1.22 7.58
C SER A 171 -3.12 -0.57 8.79
N ILE A 172 -2.05 -1.20 9.28
CA ILE A 172 -1.26 -0.67 10.40
C ILE A 172 -0.60 0.69 10.04
N ILE A 173 -0.16 0.86 8.79
CA ILE A 173 0.34 2.15 8.31
C ILE A 173 -0.79 3.18 8.24
N GLY A 174 -1.98 2.81 7.73
CA GLY A 174 -3.15 3.68 7.72
C GLY A 174 -3.50 4.18 9.13
N ILE A 175 -3.60 3.26 10.09
CA ILE A 175 -3.85 3.56 11.51
C ILE A 175 -2.79 4.54 12.06
N LEU A 176 -1.50 4.31 11.77
CA LEU A 176 -0.43 5.22 12.20
C LEU A 176 -0.61 6.62 11.59
N ARG A 177 -0.93 6.74 10.30
CA ARG A 177 -1.10 8.06 9.66
C ARG A 177 -2.28 8.83 10.23
N VAL A 178 -3.40 8.16 10.49
CA VAL A 178 -4.56 8.81 11.15
C VAL A 178 -4.21 9.21 12.59
N THR A 179 -3.45 8.38 13.31
CA THR A 179 -2.93 8.69 14.65
C THR A 179 -2.09 9.98 14.62
N GLU A 180 -1.13 10.07 13.70
CA GLU A 180 -0.28 11.25 13.53
C GLU A 180 -1.08 12.49 13.12
N ALA A 181 -2.06 12.34 12.22
CA ALA A 181 -2.89 13.43 11.73
C ALA A 181 -3.64 14.11 12.89
N TYR A 182 -4.30 13.33 13.75
CA TYR A 182 -4.96 13.85 14.95
C TYR A 182 -3.98 14.36 16.00
N LEU A 183 -2.80 13.75 16.13
CA LEU A 183 -1.80 14.17 17.12
C LEU A 183 -1.21 15.55 16.78
N TYR A 184 -0.93 15.79 15.50
CA TYR A 184 -0.19 16.96 15.04
C TYR A 184 -1.05 18.01 14.32
N GLY A 185 -2.33 17.71 14.05
CA GLY A 185 -3.21 18.62 13.32
C GLY A 185 -2.88 18.72 11.82
N ILE A 186 -2.47 17.62 11.21
CA ILE A 186 -2.05 17.58 9.79
C ILE A 186 -3.16 16.92 8.99
N GLY A 187 -3.85 17.68 8.12
CA GLY A 187 -5.01 17.20 7.36
C GLY A 187 -6.27 16.95 8.21
N ARG A 188 -6.20 17.13 9.53
CA ARG A 188 -7.30 17.02 10.50
C ARG A 188 -7.11 18.09 11.59
N GLU A 189 -8.19 18.43 12.29
CA GLU A 189 -8.08 19.20 13.52
C GLU A 189 -7.34 18.37 14.59
N PRO A 190 -6.40 18.96 15.36
CA PRO A 190 -5.73 18.27 16.43
C PRO A 190 -6.72 17.77 17.49
N ASP A 191 -6.67 16.47 17.78
CA ASP A 191 -7.52 15.82 18.78
C ASP A 191 -6.70 14.72 19.48
N PRO A 192 -6.09 15.00 20.65
CA PRO A 192 -5.24 14.04 21.34
C PRO A 192 -6.04 12.86 21.92
N ILE A 193 -7.36 12.97 22.08
CA ILE A 193 -8.23 11.87 22.52
C ILE A 193 -8.39 10.88 21.36
N LYS A 194 -8.72 11.38 20.17
CA LYS A 194 -8.78 10.54 18.97
C LYS A 194 -7.43 9.96 18.59
N ALA A 195 -6.35 10.75 18.67
CA ALA A 195 -4.99 10.24 18.43
C ALA A 195 -4.67 9.07 19.38
N TYR A 196 -5.03 9.18 20.66
CA TYR A 196 -4.81 8.09 21.61
C TYR A 196 -5.66 6.86 21.28
N ALA A 197 -6.93 7.04 20.93
CA ALA A 197 -7.80 5.95 20.52
C ALA A 197 -7.30 5.21 19.26
N TRP A 198 -6.85 5.93 18.23
CA TRP A 198 -6.24 5.33 17.04
C TRP A 198 -4.92 4.62 17.36
N SER A 199 -4.10 5.17 18.27
CA SER A 199 -2.87 4.48 18.73
C SER A 199 -3.17 3.16 19.44
N LEU A 200 -4.26 3.10 20.22
CA LEU A 200 -4.73 1.88 20.87
C LEU A 200 -5.33 0.88 19.87
N LEU A 201 -5.97 1.37 18.81
CA LEU A 201 -6.44 0.52 17.71
C LEU A 201 -5.27 -0.19 17.03
N SER A 202 -4.11 0.46 16.89
CA SER A 202 -2.91 -0.18 16.33
C SER A 202 -2.43 -1.37 17.17
N ASP A 203 -2.49 -1.28 18.49
CA ASP A 203 -2.12 -2.40 19.37
C ASP A 203 -3.15 -3.54 19.27
N TYR A 204 -4.43 -3.19 19.20
CA TYR A 204 -5.50 -4.18 19.00
C TYR A 204 -5.39 -4.88 17.65
N ALA A 205 -5.07 -4.15 16.58
CA ALA A 205 -4.84 -4.69 15.25
C ALA A 205 -3.63 -5.64 15.26
N LYS A 206 -2.53 -5.24 15.90
CA LYS A 206 -1.36 -6.11 16.10
C LYS A 206 -1.73 -7.43 16.78
N GLN A 207 -2.43 -7.36 17.92
CA GLN A 207 -2.85 -8.56 18.65
C GLN A 207 -3.75 -9.45 17.79
N THR A 208 -4.69 -8.87 17.06
CA THR A 208 -5.61 -9.60 16.18
C THR A 208 -4.87 -10.33 15.05
N ILE A 209 -3.83 -9.70 14.49
CA ILE A 209 -2.97 -10.30 13.48
C ILE A 209 -2.19 -11.49 14.06
N GLU A 210 -1.60 -11.32 15.25
CA GLU A 210 -0.86 -12.38 15.95
C GLU A 210 -1.76 -13.55 16.35
N ASP A 211 -2.96 -13.27 16.88
CA ASP A 211 -3.92 -14.30 17.34
C ASP A 211 -4.49 -15.15 16.20
N ASN A 212 -4.69 -14.53 15.03
CA ASN A 212 -5.24 -15.20 13.86
C ASN A 212 -4.16 -15.89 13.00
N ASP A 213 -2.89 -15.85 13.41
CA ASP A 213 -1.73 -16.22 12.58
C ASP A 213 -1.81 -15.60 11.17
N ASN A 214 -2.39 -14.40 11.09
CA ASN A 214 -2.68 -13.74 9.84
C ASN A 214 -1.43 -13.00 9.34
N ASN A 215 -0.41 -13.77 9.01
CA ASN A 215 0.82 -13.28 8.38
C ASN A 215 0.55 -12.59 7.03
N LEU A 216 -0.67 -12.71 6.50
CA LEU A 216 -1.12 -12.03 5.30
C LEU A 216 -1.59 -10.61 5.56
N ALA A 217 -1.84 -10.13 6.77
CA ALA A 217 -2.30 -8.75 6.95
C ALA A 217 -1.24 -7.69 6.52
N TRP A 218 0.06 -8.03 6.50
CA TRP A 218 1.11 -7.12 6.01
C TRP A 218 2.47 -7.77 5.71
N TYR A 219 3.43 -6.99 5.18
CA TYR A 219 4.85 -7.38 5.18
C TYR A 219 5.41 -7.34 6.60
N ALA A 220 5.32 -8.45 7.34
CA ALA A 220 5.66 -8.55 8.76
C ALA A 220 7.01 -7.91 9.14
N HIS A 221 8.04 -8.05 8.28
CA HIS A 221 9.37 -7.47 8.52
C HIS A 221 9.40 -5.92 8.55
N ARG A 222 8.37 -5.24 8.03
CA ARG A 222 8.25 -3.77 7.99
C ARG A 222 7.50 -3.18 9.18
N LEU A 223 6.81 -4.00 9.97
CA LEU A 223 5.99 -3.57 11.10
C LEU A 223 6.75 -3.10 12.35
N PRO A 224 7.92 -3.67 12.71
CA PRO A 224 8.54 -3.34 13.99
C PRO A 224 8.78 -1.83 14.23
N PRO A 225 9.22 -1.04 13.25
CA PRO A 225 9.37 0.40 13.45
C PRO A 225 8.04 1.15 13.59
N VAL A 226 6.96 0.64 12.99
CA VAL A 226 5.62 1.21 13.12
C VAL A 226 5.09 1.01 14.52
N TRP A 227 5.23 -0.21 15.06
CA TRP A 227 4.84 -0.50 16.44
C TRP A 227 5.68 0.26 17.46
N GLU A 228 7.00 0.34 17.26
CA GLU A 228 7.88 1.11 18.14
C GLU A 228 7.51 2.59 18.14
N TYR A 229 7.23 3.16 16.97
CA TYR A 229 6.81 4.56 16.88
C TYR A 229 5.41 4.79 17.47
N ASN A 230 4.46 3.89 17.25
CA ASN A 230 3.14 3.94 17.89
C ASN A 230 3.25 3.93 19.42
N LYS A 231 4.08 3.05 19.97
CA LYS A 231 4.34 2.96 21.42
C LYS A 231 4.92 4.25 21.99
N GLN A 232 5.81 4.92 21.25
CA GLN A 232 6.34 6.23 21.64
C GLN A 232 5.24 7.30 21.69
N ILE A 233 4.37 7.34 20.67
CA ILE A 233 3.21 8.24 20.62
C ILE A 233 2.29 7.98 21.82
N GLN A 234 1.91 6.72 22.03
CA GLN A 234 1.02 6.27 23.08
C GLN A 234 1.56 6.63 24.47
N THR A 235 2.84 6.35 24.74
CA THR A 235 3.52 6.73 26.00
C THR A 235 3.49 8.24 26.22
N GLY A 236 3.65 9.03 25.16
CA GLY A 236 3.56 10.48 25.20
C GLY A 236 2.15 10.98 25.55
N LEU A 237 1.13 10.39 24.93
CA LEU A 237 -0.28 10.69 25.18
C LEU A 237 -0.71 10.28 26.59
N GLU A 238 -0.27 9.13 27.07
CA GLU A 238 -0.59 8.63 28.42
C GLU A 238 -0.13 9.55 29.54
N LYS A 239 1.00 10.24 29.35
CA LYS A 239 1.52 11.23 30.30
C LYS A 239 0.76 12.55 30.27
N ARG A 240 0.10 12.87 29.15
CA ARG A 240 -0.58 14.15 28.91
C ARG A 240 -2.08 14.10 29.22
N LEU A 241 -2.73 12.97 28.93
CA LEU A 241 -4.17 12.81 29.08
C LEU A 241 -4.56 12.53 30.54
N ASN A 242 -5.62 13.17 31.00
CA ASN A 242 -6.23 12.89 32.30
C ASN A 242 -7.14 11.63 32.23
N PRO A 243 -7.59 11.08 33.38
CA PRO A 243 -8.41 9.87 33.40
C PRO A 243 -9.71 9.97 32.57
N THR A 244 -10.40 11.12 32.60
CA THR A 244 -11.63 11.33 31.82
C THR A 244 -11.36 11.30 30.31
N GLN A 245 -10.26 11.91 29.87
CA GLN A 245 -9.85 11.89 28.47
C GLN A 245 -9.42 10.48 28.01
N LYS A 246 -8.73 9.73 28.87
CA LYS A 246 -8.38 8.33 28.60
C LYS A 246 -9.63 7.46 28.48
N GLN A 247 -10.62 7.68 29.34
CA GLN A 247 -11.91 7.00 29.27
C GLN A 247 -12.64 7.32 27.96
N ALA A 248 -12.70 8.59 27.56
CA ALA A 248 -13.29 8.99 26.28
C ALA A 248 -12.56 8.36 25.07
N ALA A 249 -11.24 8.22 25.14
CA ALA A 249 -10.48 7.52 24.10
C ALA A 249 -10.82 6.02 24.03
N GLN A 250 -11.06 5.36 25.17
CA GLN A 250 -11.49 3.94 25.20
C GLN A 250 -12.91 3.76 24.63
N GLU A 251 -13.81 4.71 24.89
CA GLU A 251 -15.15 4.73 24.30
C GLU A 251 -15.06 4.93 22.78
N TYR A 252 -14.23 5.86 22.32
CA TYR A 252 -13.99 6.07 20.90
C TYR A 252 -13.32 4.86 20.24
N LEU A 253 -12.37 4.21 20.89
CA LEU A 253 -11.76 2.95 20.43
C LEU A 253 -12.82 1.86 20.23
N SER A 254 -13.79 1.73 21.14
CA SER A 254 -14.89 0.78 20.99
C SER A 254 -15.69 1.05 19.72
N ALA A 255 -15.95 2.31 19.39
CA ALA A 255 -16.59 2.68 18.13
C ALA A 255 -15.70 2.37 16.91
N LEU A 256 -14.40 2.70 16.95
CA LEU A 256 -13.46 2.40 15.87
C LEU A 256 -13.39 0.90 15.53
N LYS A 257 -13.43 0.03 16.54
CA LYS A 257 -13.43 -1.42 16.30
C LYS A 257 -14.62 -1.89 15.47
N THR A 258 -15.75 -1.20 15.55
CA THR A 258 -16.95 -1.52 14.76
C THR A 258 -16.90 -1.01 13.33
N THR A 259 -15.97 -0.11 13.00
CA THR A 259 -15.79 0.39 11.63
C THR A 259 -14.79 -0.45 10.82
N ILE A 260 -14.15 -1.44 11.44
CA ILE A 260 -13.22 -2.33 10.73
C ILE A 260 -13.99 -3.30 9.85
N VAL A 261 -13.70 -3.26 8.55
CA VAL A 261 -14.34 -4.07 7.51
C VAL A 261 -13.70 -5.46 7.42
N THR A 262 -12.37 -5.50 7.40
CA THR A 262 -11.59 -6.74 7.38
C THR A 262 -10.34 -6.59 8.23
N TRP A 263 -9.87 -7.71 8.79
CA TRP A 263 -8.58 -7.82 9.49
C TRP A 263 -7.48 -8.40 8.59
N ASP A 264 -7.78 -8.65 7.32
CA ASP A 264 -6.81 -9.01 6.28
C ASP A 264 -6.67 -7.85 5.28
N TYR A 265 -5.79 -6.91 5.62
CA TYR A 265 -5.53 -5.77 4.75
C TYR A 265 -4.95 -6.19 3.38
N ASN A 266 -4.11 -7.23 3.29
CA ASN A 266 -3.55 -7.60 1.98
C ASN A 266 -4.57 -8.28 1.10
N GLU A 267 -5.52 -9.07 1.65
CA GLU A 267 -6.65 -9.60 0.89
C GLU A 267 -7.39 -8.44 0.22
N TRP A 268 -7.87 -7.48 1.01
CA TRP A 268 -8.54 -6.30 0.47
C TRP A 268 -7.67 -5.53 -0.52
N ARG A 269 -6.40 -5.25 -0.18
CA ARG A 269 -5.48 -4.53 -1.08
C ARG A 269 -5.29 -5.23 -2.43
N ASN A 270 -5.43 -6.56 -2.48
CA ASN A 270 -5.27 -7.36 -3.69
C ASN A 270 -6.59 -7.53 -4.47
N GLU A 271 -7.73 -7.15 -3.89
CA GLU A 271 -9.01 -7.06 -4.61
C GLU A 271 -8.94 -5.96 -5.69
N ILE A 272 -9.83 -6.10 -6.68
CA ILE A 272 -10.04 -5.10 -7.71
C ILE A 272 -11.55 -4.87 -7.79
N ASP A 273 -11.99 -3.66 -7.46
CA ASP A 273 -13.40 -3.28 -7.56
C ASP A 273 -13.88 -3.40 -9.02
N ASP A 274 -15.16 -3.74 -9.18
CA ASP A 274 -15.80 -3.78 -10.50
C ASP A 274 -15.76 -2.38 -11.14
N PHE A 275 -14.92 -2.24 -12.17
CA PHE A 275 -14.85 -1.03 -12.98
C PHE A 275 -15.44 -1.30 -14.37
N HIS A 276 -16.26 -0.37 -14.84
CA HIS A 276 -16.72 -0.42 -16.22
C HIS A 276 -15.56 0.08 -17.09
N PRO A 277 -15.00 -0.71 -18.01
CA PRO A 277 -14.00 -0.19 -18.94
C PRO A 277 -14.64 0.98 -19.69
N ARG A 278 -14.08 2.19 -19.51
CA ARG A 278 -14.48 3.32 -20.35
C ARG A 278 -14.07 2.97 -21.79
N PRO A 279 -14.98 3.05 -22.78
CA PRO A 279 -14.68 2.75 -24.17
C PRO A 279 -13.58 3.65 -24.74
#